data_AF-A0A6M2AG05-F1
#
_entry.id   AF-A0A6M2AG05-F1
#
_cell.length_a   1.000
_cell.length_b   1.000
_cell.length_c   1.000
_cell.angle_alpha   90.00
_cell.angle_beta   90.00
_cell.angle_gamma   90.00
#
_symmetry.space_group_name_H-M   'P 1'
#
loop_
_entity.id
_entity.type
_entity.pdbx_description
1 polymer ?
#
loop_
_entity_poly.entity_id
_entity_poly.type
_entity_poly.pdbx_seq_one_letter_code
_entity_poly.pdbx_strand_id
1 'polypeptide(L)'
;MQIKIKQKFNLLSHRYGSKFLIVNTSYFVQIFPALLVFKDLNSEKSFKISLDFIGPVKNFTIFQNLSNGDIKVCFHAQNGYISYKIHIREKNAFLYFENFLSKDQIDIKFEKTKTLKVKSKLDLPIKLISENKPQEYLFLGIHKKQDIDLIKN
;
A
#
# COMPACT_ATOMS: atom_id res chain seq x y z
N MET A 1 33.51 -8.78 14.74
CA MET A 1 32.29 -9.63 14.75
C MET A 1 31.26 -9.02 13.81
N GLN A 2 31.03 -9.60 12.63
CA GLN A 2 30.05 -9.09 11.65
C GLN A 2 28.71 -9.80 11.83
N ILE A 3 27.75 -9.17 12.51
CA ILE A 3 26.37 -9.66 12.54
C ILE A 3 25.68 -9.13 11.26
N LYS A 4 25.61 -9.95 10.20
CA LYS A 4 24.81 -9.64 9.00
C LYS A 4 23.35 -10.07 9.22
N ILE A 5 22.57 -9.26 9.94
CA ILE A 5 21.11 -9.43 9.94
C ILE A 5 20.57 -8.85 8.63
N LYS A 6 20.26 -9.72 7.67
CA LYS A 6 19.61 -9.34 6.40
C LYS A 6 18.22 -9.96 6.30
N GLN A 7 17.43 -9.89 7.37
CA GLN A 7 16.01 -10.23 7.29
C GLN A 7 15.27 -9.03 6.66
N LYS A 8 14.71 -9.24 5.47
CA LYS A 8 13.81 -8.27 4.85
C LYS A 8 12.49 -8.31 5.62
N PHE A 9 12.20 -7.27 6.39
CA PHE A 9 10.95 -7.17 7.13
C PHE A 9 9.81 -6.91 6.15
N ASN A 10 8.94 -7.90 6.02
CA ASN A 10 7.77 -7.84 5.17
C ASN A 10 6.52 -7.97 6.03
N LEU A 11 5.63 -6.98 5.97
CA LEU A 11 4.29 -7.10 6.54
C LEU A 11 3.37 -7.72 5.49
N LEU A 12 2.61 -8.74 5.89
CA LEU A 12 1.70 -9.45 5.02
C LEU A 12 0.31 -9.48 5.63
N SER A 13 -0.71 -9.21 4.83
CA SER A 13 -2.11 -9.32 5.24
C SER A 13 -2.99 -9.86 4.12
N HIS A 14 -3.95 -10.69 4.50
CA HIS A 14 -5.04 -11.16 3.65
C HIS A 14 -6.38 -10.52 4.00
N ARG A 15 -6.43 -9.63 5.00
CA ARG A 15 -7.66 -9.01 5.49
C ARG A 15 -7.99 -7.75 4.70
N TYR A 16 -9.26 -7.62 4.29
CA TYR A 16 -9.79 -6.39 3.71
C TYR A 16 -9.79 -5.26 4.73
N GLY A 17 -9.53 -4.04 4.27
CA GLY A 17 -9.49 -2.86 5.11
C GLY A 17 -8.26 -2.77 6.02
N SER A 18 -7.22 -3.59 5.76
CA SER A 18 -5.94 -3.48 6.45
C SER A 18 -5.30 -2.12 6.19
N LYS A 19 -4.67 -1.56 7.22
CA LYS A 19 -4.03 -0.23 7.19
C LYS A 19 -2.52 -0.39 7.13
N PHE A 20 -1.87 0.38 6.26
CA PHE A 20 -0.42 0.40 6.08
C PHE A 20 0.07 1.84 6.04
N LEU A 21 1.16 2.13 6.74
CA LEU A 21 1.83 3.43 6.67
C LEU A 21 2.55 3.56 5.32
N ILE A 22 2.45 4.71 4.68
CA ILE A 22 3.25 5.01 3.49
C ILE A 22 4.56 5.63 3.98
N VAL A 23 5.64 4.86 3.88
CA VAL A 23 6.97 5.24 4.40
C VAL A 23 7.41 6.59 3.83
N ASN A 24 8.06 7.42 4.65
CA ASN A 24 8.51 8.79 4.33
C ASN A 24 7.38 9.81 4.09
N THR A 25 6.16 9.51 4.53
CA THR A 25 5.00 10.41 4.47
C THR A 25 4.20 10.36 5.77
N SER A 26 3.29 11.31 5.98
CA SER A 26 2.30 11.25 7.07
C SER A 26 1.06 10.44 6.69
N TYR A 27 1.03 9.84 5.51
CA TYR A 27 -0.16 9.15 5.04
C TYR A 27 -0.15 7.68 5.46
N PHE A 28 -1.34 7.18 5.80
CA PHE A 28 -1.61 5.76 5.73
C PHE A 28 -2.64 5.47 4.63
N VAL A 29 -2.58 4.25 4.11
CA VAL A 29 -3.58 3.72 3.18
C VAL A 29 -4.34 2.58 3.84
N GLN A 30 -5.65 2.64 3.74
CA GLN A 30 -6.55 1.53 4.05
C GLN A 30 -6.97 0.85 2.75
N ILE A 31 -6.73 -0.45 2.66
CA ILE A 31 -6.82 -1.18 1.39
C ILE A 31 -7.95 -2.19 1.43
N PHE A 32 -8.96 -1.97 0.60
CA PHE A 32 -9.97 -2.95 0.22
C PHE A 32 -9.72 -3.37 -1.24
N PRO A 33 -10.30 -4.49 -1.70
CA PRO A 33 -10.09 -4.94 -3.08
C PRO A 33 -10.43 -3.88 -4.15
N ALA A 34 -11.57 -3.20 -4.01
CA ALA A 34 -12.06 -2.20 -4.96
C ALA A 34 -11.92 -0.74 -4.48
N LEU A 35 -11.32 -0.51 -3.30
CA LEU A 35 -11.25 0.82 -2.70
C LEU A 35 -9.95 1.00 -1.92
N LEU A 36 -9.23 2.06 -2.24
CA LEU A 36 -8.11 2.58 -1.48
C LEU A 36 -8.54 3.88 -0.80
N VAL A 37 -8.30 3.97 0.51
CA VAL A 37 -8.57 5.20 1.28
C VAL A 37 -7.26 5.71 1.85
N PHE A 38 -6.85 6.89 1.42
CA PHE A 38 -5.64 7.56 1.90
C PHE A 38 -6.03 8.62 2.91
N LYS A 39 -5.37 8.63 4.07
CA LYS A 39 -5.58 9.62 5.13
C LYS A 39 -4.24 10.12 5.63
N ASP A 40 -4.13 11.43 5.73
CA ASP A 40 -3.02 12.09 6.40
C ASP A 40 -3.19 11.93 7.93
N LEU A 41 -2.10 11.65 8.65
CA LEU A 41 -2.09 11.58 10.11
C LEU A 41 -1.97 12.97 10.75
N ASN A 42 -1.39 13.93 10.03
CA ASN A 42 -1.11 15.27 10.55
C ASN A 42 -2.18 16.29 10.14
N SER A 43 -3.08 15.93 9.22
CA SER A 43 -4.16 16.80 8.75
C SER A 43 -5.43 16.00 8.50
N GLU A 44 -6.57 16.68 8.36
CA GLU A 44 -7.84 16.03 8.02
C GLU A 44 -7.95 15.67 6.52
N LYS A 45 -6.88 15.85 5.75
CA LYS A 45 -6.88 15.56 4.32
C LYS A 45 -7.01 14.06 4.08
N SER A 46 -7.95 13.71 3.21
CA SER A 46 -8.12 12.35 2.75
C SER A 46 -8.58 12.31 1.30
N PHE A 47 -8.26 11.23 0.61
CA PHE A 47 -8.76 10.97 -0.73
C PHE A 47 -8.97 9.47 -0.94
N LYS A 48 -9.75 9.14 -1.95
CA LYS A 48 -10.14 7.76 -2.26
C LYS A 48 -9.85 7.44 -3.71
N ILE A 49 -9.45 6.20 -3.96
CA ILE A 49 -9.29 5.65 -5.30
C ILE A 49 -10.11 4.38 -5.37
N SER A 50 -11.08 4.35 -6.27
CA SER A 50 -11.89 3.14 -6.51
C SER A 50 -11.44 2.45 -7.78
N LEU A 51 -11.32 1.12 -7.72
CA LEU A 51 -11.00 0.26 -8.86
C LEU A 51 -12.29 -0.38 -9.36
N ASP A 52 -12.57 -0.25 -10.65
CA ASP A 52 -13.76 -0.85 -11.26
C ASP A 52 -13.42 -2.23 -11.84
N PHE A 53 -13.93 -3.28 -11.19
CA PHE A 53 -13.81 -4.66 -11.64
C PHE A 53 -15.00 -5.48 -11.15
N ILE A 54 -15.19 -6.64 -11.75
CA ILE A 54 -16.29 -7.54 -11.41
C ILE A 54 -15.82 -8.58 -10.38
N GLY A 55 -16.45 -8.61 -9.22
CA GLY A 55 -16.21 -9.61 -8.17
C GLY A 55 -16.77 -10.99 -8.54
N PRO A 56 -16.54 -12.03 -7.71
CA PRO A 56 -15.95 -12.01 -6.38
C PRO A 56 -14.42 -11.91 -6.39
N VAL A 57 -13.84 -11.52 -5.25
CA VAL A 57 -12.39 -11.42 -5.05
C VAL A 57 -11.85 -12.66 -4.35
N LYS A 58 -10.78 -13.24 -4.88
CA LYS A 58 -10.07 -14.41 -4.34
C LYS A 58 -8.57 -14.10 -4.18
N ASN A 59 -7.91 -14.81 -3.27
CA ASN A 59 -6.46 -14.74 -3.05
C ASN A 59 -5.94 -13.31 -2.81
N PHE A 60 -6.72 -12.50 -2.09
CA PHE A 60 -6.33 -11.14 -1.79
C PHE A 60 -5.13 -11.10 -0.84
N THR A 61 -4.10 -10.41 -1.26
CA THR A 61 -2.83 -10.32 -0.53
C THR A 61 -2.31 -8.90 -0.62
N ILE A 62 -1.96 -8.36 0.54
CA ILE A 62 -1.23 -7.10 0.68
C ILE A 62 0.13 -7.44 1.28
N PHE A 63 1.17 -6.88 0.68
CA PHE A 63 2.55 -7.06 1.09
C PHE A 63 3.20 -5.69 1.20
N GLN A 64 3.77 -5.35 2.36
CA GLN A 64 4.58 -4.15 2.53
C GLN A 64 6.03 -4.55 2.80
N ASN A 65 6.94 -4.08 1.96
CA ASN A 65 8.38 -4.19 2.19
C ASN A 65 8.85 -2.95 2.95
N LEU A 66 9.24 -3.12 4.21
CA LEU A 66 9.64 -2.01 5.06
C LEU A 66 11.00 -1.42 4.69
N SER A 67 11.84 -2.17 3.96
CA SER A 67 13.15 -1.67 3.53
C SER A 67 13.06 -0.62 2.43
N ASN A 68 12.09 -0.75 1.52
CA ASN A 68 11.90 0.22 0.43
C ASN A 68 10.58 1.00 0.52
N GLY A 69 9.69 0.64 1.45
CA GLY A 69 8.42 1.30 1.67
C GLY A 69 7.32 0.91 0.69
N ASP A 70 7.58 -0.03 -0.22
CA ASP A 70 6.61 -0.44 -1.24
C ASP A 70 5.46 -1.24 -0.62
N ILE A 71 4.23 -0.89 -0.98
CA ILE A 71 3.04 -1.67 -0.66
C ILE A 71 2.52 -2.28 -1.95
N LYS A 72 2.61 -3.60 -2.08
CA LYS A 72 2.06 -4.38 -3.19
C LYS A 72 0.72 -4.98 -2.79
N VAL A 73 -0.23 -4.93 -3.72
CA VAL A 73 -1.53 -5.60 -3.58
C VAL A 73 -1.76 -6.48 -4.79
N CYS A 74 -2.23 -7.70 -4.55
CA CYS A 74 -2.64 -8.60 -5.62
C CYS A 74 -3.86 -9.44 -5.23
N PHE A 75 -4.67 -9.78 -6.22
CA PHE A 75 -5.85 -10.63 -6.07
C PHE A 75 -6.36 -11.13 -7.41
N HIS A 76 -7.27 -12.10 -7.37
CA HIS A 76 -8.05 -12.56 -8.51
C HIS A 76 -9.47 -12.04 -8.41
N ALA A 77 -9.95 -11.39 -9.47
CA ALA A 77 -11.34 -11.01 -9.69
C ALA A 77 -11.99 -11.96 -10.72
N GLN A 78 -13.28 -11.77 -11.04
CA GLN A 78 -13.95 -12.57 -12.06
C GLN A 78 -13.32 -12.39 -13.44
N ASN A 79 -12.82 -11.19 -13.72
CA ASN A 79 -12.08 -10.84 -14.92
C ASN A 79 -10.55 -11.04 -14.76
N GLY A 80 -10.11 -11.96 -13.89
CA GLY A 80 -8.71 -12.36 -13.82
C GLY A 80 -7.88 -11.63 -12.76
N TYR A 81 -6.56 -11.72 -12.92
CA TYR A 81 -5.60 -11.27 -11.91
C TYR A 81 -5.31 -9.77 -12.00
N ILE A 82 -5.30 -9.10 -10.84
CA ILE A 82 -4.98 -7.68 -10.67
C ILE A 82 -3.80 -7.56 -9.71
N SER A 83 -2.77 -6.80 -10.10
CA SER A 83 -1.62 -6.50 -9.25
C SER A 83 -1.18 -5.06 -9.41
N TYR A 84 -1.05 -4.34 -8.30
CA TYR A 84 -0.55 -2.97 -8.26
C TYR A 84 0.37 -2.73 -7.07
N LYS A 85 1.12 -1.63 -7.14
CA LYS A 85 2.04 -1.19 -6.11
C LYS A 85 1.86 0.29 -5.81
N ILE A 86 1.82 0.63 -4.53
CA ILE A 86 2.01 1.99 -4.04
C ILE A 86 3.49 2.11 -3.68
N HIS A 87 4.19 3.03 -4.30
CA HIS A 87 5.60 3.29 -3.98
C HIS A 87 5.95 4.76 -4.17
N ILE A 88 7.07 5.16 -3.58
CA ILE A 88 7.59 6.52 -3.69
C ILE A 88 8.88 6.49 -4.50
N ARG A 89 8.97 7.33 -5.53
CA ARG A 89 10.18 7.56 -6.32
C ARG A 89 10.34 9.05 -6.58
N GLU A 90 11.56 9.55 -6.51
CA GLU A 90 11.90 10.93 -6.95
C GLU A 90 10.92 11.99 -6.41
N LYS A 91 10.64 11.94 -5.10
CA LYS A 91 9.75 12.86 -4.37
C LYS A 91 8.26 12.79 -4.73
N ASN A 92 7.84 11.77 -5.45
CA ASN A 92 6.46 11.57 -5.85
C ASN A 92 5.97 10.18 -5.43
N ALA A 93 4.72 10.10 -4.96
CA ALA A 93 4.06 8.83 -4.68
C ALA A 93 3.24 8.42 -5.91
N PHE A 94 3.32 7.15 -6.28
CA PHE A 94 2.64 6.62 -7.44
C PHE A 94 1.89 5.33 -7.10
N LEU A 95 0.72 5.17 -7.72
CA LEU A 95 0.05 3.89 -7.85
C LEU A 95 0.41 3.30 -9.23
N TYR A 96 1.17 2.21 -9.21
CA TYR A 96 1.68 1.55 -10.42
C TYR A 96 0.99 0.20 -10.64
N PHE A 97 0.42 -0.01 -11.81
CA PHE A 97 -0.27 -1.25 -12.16
C PHE A 97 0.68 -2.20 -12.88
N GLU A 98 0.99 -3.33 -12.24
CA GLU A 98 1.94 -4.29 -12.79
C GLU A 98 1.29 -5.22 -13.81
N ASN A 99 0.06 -5.68 -13.54
CA ASN A 99 -0.59 -6.69 -14.37
C ASN A 99 -2.13 -6.63 -14.31
N PHE A 100 -2.77 -6.88 -15.46
CA PHE A 100 -4.20 -7.11 -15.65
C PHE A 100 -4.37 -8.27 -16.62
N LEU A 101 -5.11 -9.33 -16.25
CA LEU A 101 -5.15 -10.51 -17.11
C LEU A 101 -6.19 -10.45 -18.25
N SER A 102 -7.34 -9.79 -18.08
CA SER A 102 -8.46 -9.96 -19.04
C SER A 102 -8.61 -8.91 -20.13
N LYS A 103 -8.22 -7.66 -19.87
CA LYS A 103 -8.61 -6.51 -20.73
C LYS A 103 -7.49 -5.50 -20.97
N ASP A 104 -6.28 -5.74 -20.44
CA ASP A 104 -5.15 -4.81 -20.40
C ASP A 104 -5.45 -3.40 -19.83
N GLN A 105 -6.65 -3.17 -19.31
CA GLN A 105 -7.10 -1.90 -18.77
C GLN A 105 -8.03 -2.09 -17.57
N ILE A 106 -8.00 -1.11 -16.67
CA ILE A 106 -8.92 -0.99 -15.53
C ILE A 106 -9.42 0.46 -15.46
N ASP A 107 -10.69 0.63 -15.15
CA ASP A 107 -11.24 1.96 -14.88
C ASP A 107 -11.04 2.31 -13.41
N ILE A 108 -10.59 3.54 -13.18
CA ILE A 108 -10.26 4.05 -11.85
C ILE A 108 -11.00 5.35 -11.65
N LYS A 109 -11.62 5.50 -10.48
CA LYS A 109 -12.24 6.76 -10.06
C LYS A 109 -11.28 7.46 -9.10
N PHE A 110 -10.65 8.53 -9.60
CA PHE A 110 -9.80 9.43 -8.82
C PHE A 110 -9.98 10.86 -9.34
N GLU A 111 -10.78 11.66 -8.63
CA GLU A 111 -11.36 12.96 -9.05
C GLU A 111 -12.25 12.86 -10.30
N LYS A 112 -11.75 12.26 -11.37
CA LYS A 112 -12.44 11.86 -12.59
C LYS A 112 -12.23 10.37 -12.85
N THR A 113 -13.10 9.79 -13.66
CA THR A 113 -12.89 8.42 -14.17
C THR A 113 -11.73 8.44 -15.16
N LYS A 114 -10.73 7.59 -14.94
CA LYS A 114 -9.57 7.40 -15.83
C LYS A 114 -9.41 5.91 -16.12
N THR A 115 -9.24 5.57 -17.39
CA THR A 115 -8.89 4.21 -17.82
C THR A 115 -7.38 4.07 -17.83
N LEU A 116 -6.84 3.16 -17.03
CA LEU A 116 -5.41 2.89 -16.93
C LEU A 116 -5.04 1.58 -17.59
N LYS A 117 -3.94 1.58 -18.34
CA LYS A 117 -3.38 0.39 -19.00
C LYS A 117 -2.38 -0.35 -18.11
N VAL A 118 -2.06 -1.60 -18.44
CA VAL A 118 -0.95 -2.35 -17.82
C VAL A 118 0.35 -1.51 -17.86
N LYS A 119 1.16 -1.57 -16.81
CA LYS A 119 2.42 -0.83 -16.63
C LYS A 119 2.26 0.70 -16.65
N SER A 120 1.06 1.22 -16.42
CA SER A 120 0.83 2.64 -16.22
C SER A 120 0.97 3.04 -14.75
N LYS A 121 1.20 4.34 -14.53
CA LYS A 121 1.28 4.97 -13.21
C LYS A 121 0.19 6.03 -13.06
N LEU A 122 -0.32 6.16 -11.84
CA LEU A 122 -1.18 7.25 -11.40
C LEU A 122 -0.45 8.03 -10.30
N ASP A 123 -0.26 9.32 -10.52
CA ASP A 123 0.37 10.21 -9.55
C ASP A 123 -0.59 10.44 -8.37
N LEU A 124 -0.07 10.27 -7.15
CA LEU A 124 -0.83 10.46 -5.92
C LEU A 124 -0.49 11.83 -5.32
N PRO A 125 -1.48 12.58 -4.80
CA PRO A 125 -1.26 13.89 -4.19
C PRO A 125 -0.70 13.76 -2.76
N ILE A 126 0.36 12.97 -2.59
CA ILE A 126 1.00 12.70 -1.31
C ILE A 126 2.35 13.41 -1.30
N LYS A 127 2.58 14.25 -0.29
CA LYS A 127 3.85 14.93 -0.08
C LYS A 127 4.77 14.07 0.78
N LEU A 128 6.05 14.01 0.41
CA LEU A 128 7.07 13.44 1.30
C LEU A 128 7.39 14.44 2.42
N ILE A 129 7.67 13.89 3.60
CA ILE A 129 8.08 14.68 4.78
C ILE A 129 9.60 14.84 4.84
N SER A 130 10.35 13.85 4.34
CA SER A 130 11.80 13.80 4.45
C SER A 130 12.42 13.08 3.25
N GLU A 131 13.46 13.69 2.67
CA GLU A 131 14.35 13.05 1.69
C GLU A 131 15.47 12.26 2.37
N ASN A 132 15.69 12.48 3.67
CA ASN A 132 16.75 11.83 4.40
C ASN A 132 16.33 10.39 4.65
N LYS A 133 17.02 9.47 3.96
CA LYS A 133 16.99 8.06 4.36
C LYS A 133 17.41 8.00 5.82
N PRO A 134 16.63 7.33 6.69
CA PRO A 134 17.06 7.14 8.07
C PRO A 134 18.44 6.47 8.04
N GLN A 135 19.43 7.11 8.66
CA GLN A 135 20.78 6.55 8.79
C GLN A 135 20.75 5.27 9.63
N GLU A 136 19.76 5.16 10.50
CA GLU A 136 19.56 4.05 11.41
C GLU A 136 18.08 3.66 11.44
N TYR A 137 17.81 2.35 11.37
CA TYR A 137 16.47 1.81 11.58
C TYR A 137 16.37 1.31 13.02
N LEU A 138 15.55 1.95 13.83
CA LEU A 138 15.28 1.50 15.19
C LEU A 138 14.17 0.44 15.15
N PHE A 139 14.56 -0.83 15.24
CA PHE A 139 13.62 -1.95 15.27
C PHE A 139 13.17 -2.19 16.72
N LEU A 140 12.18 -1.44 17.18
CA LEU A 140 11.45 -1.80 18.39
C LEU A 140 10.64 -3.04 18.05
N GLY A 141 11.03 -4.21 18.56
CA GLY A 141 10.43 -5.49 18.20
C GLY A 141 8.90 -5.49 18.32
N ILE A 142 8.21 -5.25 17.20
CA ILE A 142 6.75 -5.43 17.07
C ILE A 142 6.51 -6.93 16.82
N HIS A 143 6.99 -7.76 17.75
CA HIS A 143 6.82 -9.21 17.74
C HIS A 143 6.08 -9.63 19.01
N LYS A 144 4.88 -9.10 19.18
CA LYS A 144 3.78 -9.70 19.93
C LYS A 144 2.59 -8.77 19.76
N LYS A 145 1.37 -9.34 19.66
CA LYS A 145 0.16 -8.59 20.03
C LYS A 145 0.48 -7.91 21.36
N GLN A 146 0.52 -6.58 21.39
CA GLN A 146 0.40 -5.89 22.66
C GLN A 146 -1.04 -6.17 23.10
N ASP A 147 -1.19 -7.12 24.03
CA ASP A 147 -2.44 -7.35 24.74
C ASP A 147 -2.68 -6.12 25.62
N ILE A 148 -3.24 -5.08 24.99
CA ILE A 148 -3.69 -3.85 25.65
C ILE A 148 -4.67 -4.19 26.79
N ASP A 149 -5.37 -5.33 26.66
CA ASP A 149 -6.30 -5.87 27.67
C ASP A 149 -5.63 -6.34 28.98
N LEU A 150 -4.30 -6.48 29.02
CA LEU A 150 -3.55 -6.83 30.25
C LEU A 150 -3.08 -5.60 31.04
N ILE A 151 -3.17 -4.40 30.49
CA ILE A 151 -2.88 -3.17 31.22
C ILE A 151 -4.16 -2.75 31.94
N LYS A 152 -4.39 -3.33 33.12
CA LYS A 152 -5.34 -2.80 34.09
C LYS A 152 -4.62 -1.74 34.94
N ASN A 153 -5.25 -0.57 35.04
CA ASN A 153 -4.93 0.46 36.04
C ASN A 153 -5.07 -0.08 37.45
#